data_AF-A0A2K6FG38-F1
#
_entry.id   AF-A0A2K6FG38-F1
#
_cell.length_a   1.000
_cell.length_b   1.000
_cell.length_c   1.000
_cell.angle_alpha   90.00
_cell.angle_beta   90.00
_cell.angle_gamma   90.00
#
_symmetry.space_group_name_H-M   'P 1'
#
loop_
_entity.id
_entity.type
_entity.pdbx_description
1 polymer ?
#
loop_
_entity_poly.entity_id
_entity_poly.type
_entity_poly.pdbx_seq_one_letter_code
_entity_poly.pdbx_strand_id
1 'polypeptide(L)'
;VLLNSVYHAEKCFLSWFRDMLSPDQDYQVTWYASWSPCANCADLVADFLARHTNVRLTVFAARLYYGWAACYRQGLRRMKQEGAQVCIMYNEEFEHCWDNFVYNHGEPWVLCWDRLDENYQFLVTKLEEILR
;
A
#
# COMPACT_ATOMS: atom_id res chain seq x y z
N VAL A 1 -12.05 10.27 -24.87
CA VAL A 1 -12.22 8.94 -24.23
C VAL A 1 -11.22 8.84 -23.10
N LEU A 2 -11.61 9.32 -21.91
CA LEU A 2 -10.81 9.16 -20.69
C LEU A 2 -11.19 7.79 -20.13
N LEU A 3 -10.24 6.85 -20.07
CA LEU A 3 -10.46 5.54 -19.50
C LEU A 3 -10.73 5.70 -18.00
N ASN A 4 -12.01 5.76 -17.64
CA ASN A 4 -12.50 5.54 -16.29
C ASN A 4 -12.05 4.13 -15.85
N SER A 5 -10.93 4.05 -15.17
CA SER A 5 -10.55 2.86 -14.42
C SER A 5 -11.46 2.77 -13.18
N VAL A 6 -12.55 2.01 -13.29
CA VAL A 6 -13.61 1.93 -12.26
C VAL A 6 -13.21 1.04 -11.08
N TYR A 7 -12.17 0.19 -11.16
CA TYR A 7 -11.89 -0.82 -10.12
C TYR A 7 -10.40 -0.93 -9.75
N HIS A 8 -9.88 0.05 -9.01
CA HIS A 8 -8.60 -0.10 -8.31
C HIS A 8 -8.81 -0.88 -7.00
N ALA A 9 -7.85 -1.71 -6.61
CA ALA A 9 -7.94 -2.55 -5.43
C ALA A 9 -8.20 -1.73 -4.16
N GLU A 10 -7.60 -0.54 -4.07
CA GLU A 10 -7.76 0.41 -2.98
C GLU A 10 -9.22 0.89 -2.88
N LYS A 11 -9.87 1.19 -4.01
CA LYS A 11 -11.28 1.60 -4.03
C LYS A 11 -12.19 0.45 -3.61
N CYS A 12 -11.90 -0.77 -4.09
CA CYS A 12 -12.64 -1.96 -3.71
C CYS A 12 -12.54 -2.22 -2.19
N PHE A 13 -11.34 -2.13 -1.64
CA PHE A 13 -11.11 -2.27 -0.20
C PHE A 13 -11.89 -1.20 0.58
N LEU A 14 -11.77 0.09 0.21
CA LEU A 14 -12.48 1.16 0.92
C LEU A 14 -14.00 1.00 0.87
N SER A 15 -14.54 0.51 -0.26
CA SER A 15 -15.98 0.22 -0.36
C SER A 15 -16.39 -0.88 0.61
N TRP A 16 -15.66 -2.00 0.63
CA TRP A 16 -15.94 -3.13 1.51
C TRP A 16 -15.73 -2.78 3.00
N PHE A 17 -14.65 -2.08 3.31
CA PHE A 17 -14.25 -1.82 4.68
C PHE A 17 -15.19 -0.82 5.37
N ARG A 18 -15.76 0.15 4.63
CA ARG A 18 -16.74 1.11 5.17
C ARG A 18 -17.96 0.43 5.79
N ASP A 19 -18.43 -0.66 5.20
CA ASP A 19 -19.60 -1.38 5.70
C ASP A 19 -19.31 -2.15 6.99
N MET A 20 -18.04 -2.34 7.34
CA MET A 20 -17.60 -3.04 8.55
C MET A 20 -17.19 -2.12 9.71
N LEU A 21 -17.08 -0.80 9.46
CA LEU A 21 -16.59 0.13 10.47
C LEU A 21 -17.60 0.34 11.59
N SER A 22 -17.11 0.24 12.82
CA SER A 22 -17.78 0.69 14.02
C SER A 22 -17.04 1.89 14.62
N PRO A 23 -17.73 2.96 15.05
CA PRO A 23 -17.12 4.06 15.78
C PRO A 23 -16.51 3.65 17.13
N ASP A 24 -16.93 2.52 17.68
CA ASP A 24 -16.54 2.05 19.02
C ASP A 24 -15.32 1.12 19.01
N GLN A 25 -14.70 0.91 17.84
CA GLN A 25 -13.54 0.03 17.66
C GLN A 25 -12.39 0.75 17.00
N ASP A 26 -11.17 0.42 17.44
CA ASP A 26 -9.95 0.82 16.74
C ASP A 26 -9.53 -0.28 15.76
N TYR A 27 -9.09 0.12 14.58
CA TYR A 27 -8.67 -0.78 13.51
C TYR A 27 -7.20 -0.55 13.15
N GLN A 28 -6.46 -1.65 13.04
CA GLN A 28 -5.13 -1.66 12.43
C GLN A 28 -5.19 -2.47 11.15
N VAL A 29 -5.03 -1.79 10.03
CA VAL A 29 -5.12 -2.36 8.69
C VAL A 29 -3.72 -2.40 8.09
N THR A 30 -3.34 -3.56 7.54
CA THR A 30 -2.10 -3.72 6.78
C THR A 30 -2.44 -4.15 5.36
N TRP A 31 -1.93 -3.41 4.38
CA TRP A 31 -1.99 -3.78 2.97
C TRP A 31 -0.64 -4.29 2.50
N TYR A 32 -0.66 -5.41 1.80
CA TYR A 32 0.46 -5.89 0.98
C TYR A 32 0.08 -5.77 -0.49
N ALA A 33 0.63 -4.76 -1.16
CA ALA A 33 0.20 -4.37 -2.50
C ALA A 33 1.34 -4.56 -3.51
N SER A 34 1.01 -5.11 -4.69
CA SER A 34 2.01 -5.32 -5.75
C SER A 34 2.55 -4.01 -6.37
N TRP A 35 1.82 -2.91 -6.18
CA TRP A 35 2.18 -1.54 -6.55
C TRP A 35 1.64 -0.57 -5.49
N SER A 36 2.34 0.54 -5.27
CA SER A 36 1.82 1.64 -4.45
C SER A 36 0.55 2.24 -5.10
N PRO A 37 -0.34 2.87 -4.32
CA PRO A 37 -1.54 3.48 -4.87
C PRO A 37 -1.25 4.54 -5.94
N CYS A 38 -2.14 4.65 -6.93
CA CYS A 38 -2.09 5.79 -7.87
C CYS A 38 -2.48 7.10 -7.17
N ALA A 39 -2.16 8.26 -7.77
CA ALA A 39 -2.46 9.57 -7.17
C ALA A 39 -3.91 9.70 -6.67
N ASN A 40 -4.89 9.37 -7.54
CA ASN A 40 -6.31 9.45 -7.17
C ASN A 40 -6.70 8.48 -6.04
N CYS A 41 -6.11 7.28 -5.98
CA CYS A 41 -6.41 6.34 -4.91
C CYS A 41 -5.74 6.75 -3.60
N ALA A 42 -4.52 7.27 -3.67
CA ALA A 42 -3.83 7.82 -2.51
C ALA A 42 -4.61 8.98 -1.88
N ASP A 43 -5.16 9.89 -2.69
CA ASP A 43 -6.03 10.97 -2.20
C ASP A 43 -7.32 10.43 -1.55
N LEU A 44 -7.95 9.42 -2.15
CA LEU A 44 -9.15 8.79 -1.58
C LEU A 44 -8.86 8.08 -0.25
N VAL A 45 -7.69 7.45 -0.12
CA VAL A 45 -7.25 6.82 1.12
C VAL A 45 -6.94 7.88 2.18
N ALA A 46 -6.28 8.97 1.82
CA ALA A 46 -6.04 10.09 2.72
C ALA A 46 -7.36 10.71 3.22
N ASP A 47 -8.31 10.98 2.32
CA ASP A 47 -9.66 11.46 2.68
C ASP A 47 -10.40 10.51 3.62
N PHE A 48 -10.20 9.21 3.43
CA PHE A 48 -10.79 8.18 4.29
C PHE A 48 -10.17 8.20 5.69
N LEU A 49 -8.84 8.24 5.82
CA LEU A 49 -8.15 8.27 7.10
C LEU A 49 -8.45 9.55 7.90
N ALA A 50 -8.52 10.69 7.21
CA ALA A 50 -8.90 11.97 7.83
C ALA A 50 -10.30 11.94 8.49
N ARG A 51 -11.21 11.12 7.96
CA ARG A 51 -12.59 10.98 8.49
C ARG A 51 -12.74 9.87 9.54
N HIS A 52 -11.85 8.89 9.56
CA HIS A 52 -11.92 7.71 10.41
C HIS A 52 -10.65 7.61 11.25
N THR A 53 -10.54 8.46 12.27
CA THR A 53 -9.35 8.58 13.13
C THR A 53 -9.08 7.34 13.98
N ASN A 54 -10.05 6.43 14.07
CA ASN A 54 -9.93 5.11 14.69
C ASN A 54 -9.29 4.06 13.76
N VAL A 55 -8.91 4.41 12.52
CA VAL A 55 -8.25 3.52 11.57
C VAL A 55 -6.78 3.90 11.40
N ARG A 56 -5.88 2.95 11.64
CA ARG A 56 -4.45 3.05 11.31
C ARG A 56 -4.15 2.17 10.11
N LEU A 57 -3.47 2.72 9.11
CA LEU A 57 -3.14 2.01 7.88
C LEU A 57 -1.62 1.93 7.68
N THR A 58 -1.13 0.72 7.47
CA THR A 58 0.22 0.45 6.95
C THR A 58 0.11 -0.16 5.57
N VAL A 59 0.84 0.40 4.60
CA VAL A 59 0.90 -0.08 3.23
C VAL A 59 2.33 -0.52 2.93
N PHE A 60 2.51 -1.82 2.74
CA PHE A 60 3.71 -2.39 2.16
C PHE A 60 3.51 -2.57 0.66
N ALA A 61 4.28 -1.82 -0.14
CA ALA A 61 4.24 -1.90 -1.60
C ALA A 61 5.45 -2.65 -2.14
N ALA A 62 5.24 -3.64 -3.01
CA ALA A 62 6.34 -4.32 -3.69
C ALA A 62 7.06 -3.40 -4.70
N ARG A 63 6.34 -2.44 -5.30
CA ARG A 63 6.85 -1.51 -6.33
C ARG A 63 6.17 -0.14 -6.22
N LEU A 64 6.82 0.90 -6.73
CA LEU A 64 6.29 2.27 -6.76
C LEU A 64 5.62 2.60 -8.11
N TYR A 65 4.33 2.93 -8.09
CA TYR A 65 3.56 3.26 -9.29
C TYR A 65 3.84 4.71 -9.73
N TYR A 66 4.46 4.88 -10.91
CA TYR A 66 4.76 6.20 -11.54
C TYR A 66 5.40 7.24 -10.59
N GLY A 67 6.37 6.84 -9.77
CA GLY A 67 6.99 7.71 -8.75
C GLY A 67 7.69 8.99 -9.28
N TRP A 68 7.88 9.13 -10.59
CA TRP A 68 8.46 10.33 -11.22
C TRP A 68 7.46 11.48 -11.44
N ALA A 69 6.15 11.19 -11.51
CA ALA A 69 5.15 12.21 -11.78
C ALA A 69 4.70 12.92 -10.50
N ALA A 70 4.70 14.26 -10.52
CA ALA A 70 4.50 15.09 -9.33
C ALA A 70 3.18 14.81 -8.59
N CYS A 71 2.10 14.51 -9.32
CA CYS A 71 0.80 14.18 -8.72
C CYS A 71 0.83 12.88 -7.88
N TYR A 72 1.59 11.86 -8.30
CA TYR A 72 1.73 10.61 -7.54
C TYR A 72 2.48 10.84 -6.23
N ARG A 73 3.52 11.69 -6.27
CA ARG A 73 4.28 12.06 -5.07
C ARG A 73 3.38 12.78 -4.05
N GLN A 74 2.53 13.69 -4.53
CA GLN A 74 1.61 14.43 -3.68
C GLN A 74 0.60 13.51 -2.99
N GLY A 75 0.01 12.55 -3.71
CA GLY A 75 -0.93 11.59 -3.12
C GLY A 75 -0.31 10.77 -1.99
N LEU A 76 0.89 10.21 -2.19
CA LEU A 76 1.58 9.44 -1.14
C LEU A 76 1.98 10.29 0.06
N ARG A 77 2.42 11.55 -0.15
CA ARG A 77 2.67 12.50 0.94
C ARG A 77 1.42 12.79 1.75
N ARG A 78 0.28 12.94 1.08
CA ARG A 78 -1.00 13.20 1.73
C ARG A 78 -1.43 12.02 2.58
N MET A 79 -1.29 10.78 2.09
CA MET A 79 -1.52 9.59 2.90
C MET A 79 -0.67 9.59 4.18
N LYS A 80 0.63 9.91 4.07
CA LYS A 80 1.53 10.03 5.22
C LYS A 80 1.09 11.12 6.20
N GLN A 81 0.65 12.27 5.70
CA GLN A 81 0.13 13.38 6.52
C GLN A 81 -1.10 12.96 7.32
N GLU A 82 -1.99 12.15 6.73
CA GLU A 82 -3.18 11.60 7.39
C GLU A 82 -2.90 10.34 8.23
N GLY A 83 -1.61 10.06 8.52
CA GLY A 83 -1.21 9.02 9.46
C GLY A 83 -0.95 7.64 8.85
N ALA A 84 -1.02 7.46 7.53
CA ALA A 84 -0.64 6.20 6.91
C ALA A 84 0.88 5.98 6.96
N GLN A 85 1.29 4.74 7.23
CA GLN A 85 2.66 4.30 7.00
C GLN A 85 2.76 3.71 5.60
N VAL A 86 3.73 4.17 4.81
CA VAL A 86 4.00 3.62 3.48
C VAL A 86 5.43 3.10 3.46
N CYS A 87 5.57 1.81 3.16
CA CYS A 87 6.81 1.04 3.23
C CYS A 87 7.01 0.24 1.93
N ILE A 88 8.25 -0.16 1.65
CA ILE A 88 8.55 -1.12 0.58
C ILE A 88 8.61 -2.53 1.17
N MET A 89 8.04 -3.52 0.48
CA MET A 89 8.15 -4.92 0.90
C MET A 89 9.60 -5.42 0.75
N TYR A 90 10.09 -6.08 1.78
CA TYR A 90 11.31 -6.88 1.75
C TYR A 90 10.98 -8.36 1.99
N ASN A 91 11.98 -9.18 2.30
CA ASN A 91 11.84 -10.63 2.42
C ASN A 91 10.75 -11.03 3.42
N GLU A 92 10.70 -10.41 4.61
CA GLU A 92 9.72 -10.76 5.65
C GLU A 92 8.28 -10.51 5.20
N GLU A 93 8.02 -9.40 4.49
CA GLU A 93 6.68 -9.14 3.97
C GLU A 93 6.28 -10.06 2.82
N PHE A 94 7.24 -10.48 1.97
CA PHE A 94 6.98 -11.45 0.91
C PHE A 94 6.72 -12.85 1.48
N GLU A 95 7.49 -13.28 2.48
CA GLU A 95 7.27 -14.52 3.22
C GLU A 95 5.91 -14.51 3.90
N HIS A 96 5.55 -13.41 4.58
CA HIS A 96 4.22 -13.27 5.18
C HIS A 96 3.10 -13.39 4.13
N CYS A 97 3.27 -12.79 2.95
CA CYS A 97 2.29 -12.91 1.87
C CYS A 97 2.18 -14.34 1.34
N TRP A 98 3.31 -15.03 1.19
CA TRP A 98 3.37 -16.43 0.77
C TRP A 98 2.60 -17.33 1.73
N ASP A 99 2.78 -17.13 3.04
CA ASP A 99 2.17 -17.99 4.06
C ASP A 99 0.67 -17.74 4.24
N ASN A 100 0.21 -16.49 4.04
CA ASN A 100 -1.15 -16.09 4.40
C ASN A 100 -2.09 -15.88 3.21
N PHE A 101 -1.56 -15.50 2.04
CA PHE A 101 -2.38 -15.09 0.89
C PHE A 101 -2.13 -15.93 -0.37
N VAL A 102 -1.19 -16.87 -0.36
CA VAL A 102 -0.89 -17.77 -1.48
C VAL A 102 -1.30 -19.19 -1.12
N TYR A 103 -1.99 -19.87 -2.04
CA TYR A 103 -2.23 -21.30 -1.92
C TYR A 103 -0.94 -22.06 -2.29
N ASN A 104 -0.03 -22.18 -1.33
CA ASN A 104 1.33 -22.68 -1.49
C ASN A 104 1.49 -24.20 -1.30
N HIS A 105 0.39 -24.95 -1.12
CA HIS A 105 0.40 -26.39 -0.86
C HIS A 105 1.23 -26.84 0.36
N GLY A 106 1.56 -25.94 1.29
CA GLY A 106 2.42 -26.23 2.44
C GLY A 106 3.92 -26.12 2.15
N GLU A 107 4.30 -25.65 0.95
CA GLU A 107 5.68 -25.36 0.61
C GLU A 107 6.17 -24.10 1.35
N PRO A 108 7.39 -24.12 1.92
CA PRO A 108 7.93 -22.96 2.62
C PRO A 108 8.27 -21.84 1.63
N TRP A 109 8.33 -20.61 2.13
CA TRP A 109 8.89 -19.49 1.37
C TRP A 109 10.36 -19.77 1.05
N VAL A 110 10.74 -19.59 -0.22
CA VAL A 110 12.13 -19.66 -0.67
C VAL A 110 12.45 -18.39 -1.41
N LEU A 111 13.35 -17.59 -0.83
CA LEU A 111 13.86 -16.40 -1.49
C LEU A 111 14.68 -16.81 -2.73
N CYS A 112 14.12 -16.55 -3.91
CA CYS A 112 14.71 -16.95 -5.20
C CYS A 112 14.89 -15.78 -6.18
N TRP A 113 14.64 -14.55 -5.74
CA TRP A 113 14.73 -13.39 -6.61
C TRP A 113 16.12 -12.77 -6.56
N ASP A 114 16.84 -12.93 -7.66
CA ASP A 114 18.09 -12.21 -7.89
C ASP A 114 17.86 -10.70 -7.72
N ARG A 115 18.78 -10.05 -6.99
CA ARG A 115 18.79 -8.59 -6.76
C ARG A 115 17.63 -8.05 -5.92
N LEU A 116 16.96 -8.87 -5.09
CA LEU A 116 15.95 -8.36 -4.15
C LEU A 116 16.51 -7.20 -3.30
N ASP A 117 17.70 -7.37 -2.72
CA ASP A 117 18.35 -6.34 -1.89
C ASP A 117 18.55 -5.03 -2.65
N GLU A 118 19.11 -5.10 -3.85
CA GLU A 118 19.38 -3.91 -4.67
C GLU A 118 18.09 -3.19 -5.07
N ASN A 119 17.05 -3.95 -5.46
CA ASN A 119 15.75 -3.41 -5.82
C ASN A 119 15.07 -2.76 -4.60
N TYR A 120 15.14 -3.41 -3.45
CA TYR A 120 14.60 -2.90 -2.20
C TYR A 120 15.27 -1.58 -1.82
N GLN A 121 16.61 -1.52 -1.77
CA GLN A 121 17.34 -0.29 -1.42
C GLN A 121 17.05 0.86 -2.39
N PHE A 122 16.95 0.58 -3.68
CA PHE A 122 16.56 1.57 -4.68
C PHE A 122 15.15 2.12 -4.42
N LEU A 123 14.18 1.23 -4.20
CA LEU A 123 12.78 1.60 -3.97
C LEU A 123 12.59 2.35 -2.65
N VAL A 124 13.27 1.94 -1.58
CA VAL A 124 13.24 2.63 -0.27
C VAL A 124 13.78 4.04 -0.42
N THR A 125 14.95 4.21 -1.04
CA THR A 125 15.54 5.53 -1.29
C THR A 125 14.59 6.41 -2.10
N LYS A 126 13.96 5.86 -3.15
CA LYS A 126 12.97 6.59 -3.95
C LYS A 126 11.72 6.95 -3.15
N LEU A 127 11.22 6.04 -2.32
CA LEU A 127 10.07 6.32 -1.47
C LEU A 127 10.38 7.42 -0.46
N GLU A 128 11.56 7.41 0.17
CA GLU A 128 12.01 8.48 1.06
C GLU A 128 12.07 9.83 0.35
N GLU A 129 12.63 9.90 -0.87
CA GLU A 129 12.62 11.11 -1.71
C GLU A 129 11.19 11.60 -2.01
N ILE A 130 10.25 10.68 -2.18
CA ILE A 130 8.84 11.01 -2.41
C ILE A 130 8.18 11.52 -1.13
N LEU A 131 8.47 10.93 0.03
CA LEU A 131 7.83 11.23 1.31
C LEU A 131 8.46 12.39 2.10
N ARG A 132 9.58 12.96 1.62
CA ARG A 132 10.06 14.29 1.99
C ARG A 132 9.07 15.35 1.53
#